data_AF-A0A971KSM5-F1
#
_entry.id   AF-A0A971KSM5-F1
#
_cell.length_a   1.000
_cell.length_b   1.000
_cell.length_c   1.000
_cell.angle_alpha   90.00
_cell.angle_beta   90.00
_cell.angle_gamma   90.00
#
_symmetry.space_group_name_H-M   'P 1'
#
loop_
_entity.id
_entity.type
_entity.pdbx_description
1 polymer ?
#
loop_
_entity_poly.entity_id
_entity_poly.type
_entity_poly.pdbx_seq_one_letter_code
_entity_poly.pdbx_strand_id
1 'polypeptide(L)'
;MIEKFQASLLGYAIGDALAAPVEDTYRSASDGESPVVFYTKASFSHPLSHLDAGQFSDETQIMILLASSLVEMGSFVPENVASRLVDWYQLQKKRSEWRFPGNTLVNTCRKLASGIPWDQAGFFSAGINAVCRTLPYALAYYNSPTLLKNAIDNSCRMTHTDPKVAWVSYAFASVIEMGLRKSEFSVKSILNKVCEKTQPFTSELIKKCQIIREGMDGEPRSVISALGNSGYCMDAFSCALYWFLKAGDNFDALVVCAANWATQIRVLCQKYFK
;
A
#
# COMPACT_ATOMS: atom_id res chain seq x y z
N MET A 1 6.15 -9.27 19.70
CA MET A 1 6.29 -7.93 19.07
C MET A 1 7.11 -8.01 17.79
N ILE A 2 8.32 -8.57 17.82
CA ILE A 2 9.14 -8.79 16.62
C ILE A 2 8.41 -9.59 15.53
N GLU A 3 7.68 -10.63 15.91
CA GLU A 3 6.88 -11.45 14.98
C GLU A 3 5.84 -10.61 14.24
N LYS A 4 5.17 -9.67 14.90
CA LYS A 4 4.20 -8.77 14.24
C LYS A 4 4.86 -7.86 13.21
N PHE A 5 6.07 -7.38 13.50
CA PHE A 5 6.84 -6.54 12.57
C PHE A 5 7.26 -7.36 11.34
N GLN A 6 7.81 -8.55 11.57
CA GLN A 6 8.21 -9.48 10.51
C GLN A 6 7.01 -9.88 9.65
N ALA A 7 5.90 -10.26 10.27
CA ALA A 7 4.67 -10.64 9.60
C ALA A 7 4.09 -9.50 8.75
N SER A 8 4.17 -8.25 9.23
CA SER A 8 3.68 -7.10 8.50
C SER A 8 4.47 -6.84 7.23
N LEU A 9 5.80 -6.83 7.32
CA LEU A 9 6.69 -6.60 6.18
C LEU A 9 6.67 -7.78 5.19
N LEU A 10 6.72 -9.01 5.71
CA LEU A 10 6.67 -10.22 4.89
C LEU A 10 5.30 -10.38 4.22
N GLY A 11 4.22 -10.17 4.95
CA GLY A 11 2.87 -10.26 4.41
C GLY A 11 2.62 -9.21 3.33
N TYR A 12 3.19 -8.01 3.48
CA TYR A 12 3.19 -7.00 2.41
C TYR A 12 3.89 -7.53 1.15
N ALA A 13 5.11 -8.06 1.29
CA ALA A 13 5.87 -8.60 0.15
C ALA A 13 5.21 -9.83 -0.50
N ILE A 14 4.55 -10.67 0.29
CA ILE A 14 3.76 -11.82 -0.20
C ILE A 14 2.60 -11.33 -1.06
N GLY A 15 1.82 -10.37 -0.57
CA GLY A 15 0.70 -9.79 -1.30
C GLY A 15 1.14 -9.08 -2.58
N ASP A 16 2.25 -8.33 -2.51
CA ASP A 16 2.89 -7.69 -3.65
C ASP A 16 3.27 -8.72 -4.73
N ALA A 17 4.09 -9.71 -4.37
CA ALA A 17 4.53 -10.74 -5.31
C ALA A 17 3.37 -11.55 -5.93
N LEU A 18 2.25 -11.70 -5.21
CA LEU A 18 1.07 -12.41 -5.72
C LEU A 18 0.28 -11.55 -6.71
N ALA A 19 0.14 -10.26 -6.45
CA ALA A 19 -0.66 -9.34 -7.27
C ALA A 19 0.12 -8.76 -8.46
N ALA A 20 1.44 -8.62 -8.36
CA ALA A 20 2.30 -8.02 -9.38
C ALA A 20 2.09 -8.55 -10.81
N PRO A 21 1.93 -9.87 -11.05
CA PRO A 21 1.76 -10.41 -12.40
C PRO A 21 0.44 -10.01 -13.09
N VAL A 22 -0.53 -9.50 -12.33
CA VAL A 22 -1.91 -9.28 -12.78
C VAL A 22 -2.41 -7.85 -12.57
N GLU A 23 -1.52 -6.98 -12.11
CA GLU A 23 -1.74 -5.54 -12.05
C GLU A 23 -2.05 -4.96 -13.43
N ASP A 24 -3.01 -4.03 -13.48
CA ASP A 24 -3.46 -3.36 -14.71
C ASP A 24 -3.81 -4.31 -15.88
N THR A 25 -4.04 -5.59 -15.60
CA THR A 25 -4.61 -6.54 -16.55
C THR A 25 -6.13 -6.41 -16.51
N TYR A 26 -6.74 -6.13 -17.68
CA TYR A 26 -8.19 -6.12 -17.77
C TYR A 26 -8.69 -7.55 -17.63
N ARG A 27 -9.36 -7.82 -16.49
CA ARG A 27 -10.00 -9.11 -16.21
C ARG A 27 -11.50 -8.93 -16.32
N SER A 28 -12.03 -9.00 -17.53
CA SER A 28 -13.47 -9.09 -17.68
C SER A 28 -13.92 -10.45 -17.14
N ALA A 29 -15.06 -10.50 -16.45
CA ALA A 29 -15.65 -11.76 -16.01
C ALA A 29 -15.97 -12.71 -17.18
N SER A 30 -16.02 -12.20 -18.41
CA SER A 30 -16.15 -12.95 -19.66
C SER A 30 -14.84 -13.44 -20.26
N ASP A 31 -13.67 -13.00 -19.77
CA ASP A 31 -12.36 -13.33 -20.38
C ASP A 31 -11.85 -14.71 -19.96
N GLY A 32 -12.56 -15.42 -19.07
CA GLY A 32 -12.20 -16.79 -18.67
C GLY A 32 -10.87 -16.91 -17.92
N GLU A 33 -10.25 -15.78 -17.53
CA GLU A 33 -9.01 -15.80 -16.75
C GLU A 33 -9.27 -16.37 -15.35
N SER A 34 -8.57 -17.45 -15.02
CA SER A 34 -8.62 -18.05 -13.70
C SER A 34 -8.05 -17.08 -12.66
N PRO A 35 -8.65 -16.99 -11.46
CA PRO A 35 -8.12 -16.15 -10.39
C PRO A 35 -6.69 -16.58 -10.05
N VAL A 36 -5.84 -15.61 -9.69
CA VAL A 36 -4.51 -15.88 -9.14
C VAL A 36 -4.67 -16.47 -7.76
N VAL A 37 -4.32 -17.74 -7.62
CA VAL A 37 -4.35 -18.48 -6.36
C VAL A 37 -2.97 -18.99 -5.94
N PHE A 38 -1.98 -18.89 -6.83
CA PHE A 38 -0.57 -19.21 -6.60
C PHE A 38 0.31 -18.15 -7.25
N TYR A 39 1.59 -18.08 -6.87
CA TYR A 39 2.56 -17.26 -7.58
C TYR A 39 2.70 -17.71 -9.04
N THR A 40 2.48 -16.78 -9.97
CA THR A 40 2.57 -17.02 -11.40
C THR A 40 3.54 -16.05 -12.06
N LYS A 41 3.94 -16.38 -13.29
CA LYS A 41 4.64 -15.44 -14.16
C LYS A 41 3.62 -14.52 -14.83
N ALA A 42 3.99 -13.27 -15.03
CA ALA A 42 3.15 -12.33 -15.77
C ALA A 42 3.04 -12.75 -17.24
N SER A 43 1.95 -12.37 -17.90
CA SER A 43 1.76 -12.63 -19.34
C SER A 43 2.89 -11.99 -20.16
N PHE A 44 3.14 -12.50 -21.37
CA PHE A 44 4.26 -12.04 -22.20
C PHE A 44 4.22 -10.53 -22.50
N SER A 45 3.02 -9.96 -22.65
CA SER A 45 2.78 -8.54 -22.89
C SER A 45 2.86 -7.68 -21.63
N HIS A 46 2.84 -8.28 -20.44
CA HIS A 46 2.90 -7.53 -19.19
C HIS A 46 4.29 -6.91 -18.97
N PRO A 47 4.40 -5.67 -18.44
CA PRO A 47 5.68 -5.03 -18.16
C PRO A 47 6.61 -5.83 -17.25
N LEU A 48 6.06 -6.71 -16.41
CA LEU A 48 6.80 -7.62 -15.53
C LEU A 48 7.05 -9.02 -16.11
N SER A 49 6.86 -9.23 -17.41
CA SER A 49 7.05 -10.54 -18.08
C SER A 49 8.44 -11.17 -17.94
N HIS A 50 9.45 -10.37 -17.58
CA HIS A 50 10.82 -10.81 -17.31
C HIS A 50 11.00 -11.40 -15.91
N LEU A 51 10.08 -11.13 -14.98
CA LEU A 51 10.16 -11.65 -13.62
C LEU A 51 9.72 -13.11 -13.56
N ASP A 52 10.28 -13.83 -12.60
CA ASP A 52 9.85 -15.18 -12.24
C ASP A 52 8.75 -15.14 -11.18
N ALA A 53 8.00 -16.24 -11.07
CA ALA A 53 6.92 -16.36 -10.10
C ALA A 53 7.42 -16.09 -8.67
N GLY A 54 6.72 -15.22 -7.94
CA GLY A 54 7.05 -14.85 -6.56
C GLY A 54 8.03 -13.67 -6.44
N GLN A 55 8.50 -13.09 -7.55
CA GLN A 55 9.24 -11.83 -7.51
C GLN A 55 8.28 -10.64 -7.36
N PHE A 56 8.58 -9.77 -6.39
CA PHE A 56 7.78 -8.60 -6.03
C PHE A 56 8.01 -7.39 -6.94
N SER A 57 7.11 -6.39 -6.91
CA SER A 57 7.21 -5.14 -7.70
C SER A 57 8.02 -4.04 -7.01
N ASP A 58 7.92 -2.81 -7.53
CA ASP A 58 8.50 -1.61 -6.96
C ASP A 58 8.03 -1.37 -5.53
N GLU A 59 6.81 -1.79 -5.16
CA GLU A 59 6.27 -1.53 -3.83
C GLU A 59 7.13 -2.14 -2.72
N THR A 60 7.48 -3.43 -2.81
CA THR A 60 8.40 -4.07 -1.87
C THR A 60 9.80 -3.50 -1.97
N GLN A 61 10.29 -3.13 -3.15
CA GLN A 61 11.60 -2.47 -3.28
C GLN A 61 11.64 -1.16 -2.49
N ILE A 62 10.60 -0.33 -2.62
CA ILE A 62 10.50 0.94 -1.92
C ILE A 62 10.25 0.71 -0.42
N MET A 63 9.43 -0.27 -0.03
CA MET A 63 9.25 -0.63 1.38
C MET A 63 10.59 -1.01 2.03
N ILE A 64 11.39 -1.85 1.38
CA ILE A 64 12.74 -2.23 1.86
C ILE A 64 13.64 -1.00 1.94
N LEU A 65 13.67 -0.16 0.89
CA LEU A 65 14.46 1.06 0.86
C LEU A 65 14.17 1.98 2.05
N LEU A 66 12.89 2.19 2.37
CA LEU A 66 12.45 3.02 3.49
C LEU A 66 12.77 2.38 4.83
N ALA A 67 12.55 1.07 4.99
CA ALA A 67 12.91 0.35 6.20
C ALA A 67 14.43 0.41 6.48
N SER A 68 15.26 0.19 5.45
CA SER A 68 16.72 0.30 5.57
C SER A 68 17.16 1.72 5.89
N SER A 69 16.55 2.74 5.27
CA SER A 69 16.83 4.15 5.61
C SER A 69 16.53 4.44 7.08
N LEU A 70 15.39 3.98 7.62
CA LEU A 70 15.03 4.17 9.03
C LEU A 70 16.01 3.46 9.98
N VAL A 71 16.43 2.24 9.65
CA VAL A 71 17.39 1.48 10.46
C VAL A 71 18.76 2.14 10.46
N GLU A 72 19.26 2.55 9.30
CA GLU A 72 20.59 3.15 9.16
C GLU A 72 20.66 4.57 9.74
N MET A 73 19.62 5.38 9.56
CA MET A 73 19.58 6.77 10.03
C MET A 73 19.03 6.90 11.46
N GLY A 74 18.44 5.85 12.03
CA GLY A 74 17.72 5.88 13.31
C GLY A 74 16.48 6.78 13.33
N SER A 75 16.15 7.43 12.21
CA SER A 75 15.08 8.40 12.06
C SER A 75 14.70 8.58 10.59
N PHE A 76 13.55 9.21 10.32
CA PHE A 76 13.18 9.60 8.97
C PHE A 76 13.96 10.85 8.57
N VAL A 77 14.84 10.71 7.58
CA VAL A 77 15.64 11.79 7.00
C VAL A 77 15.25 11.95 5.53
N PRO A 78 14.46 12.97 5.16
CA PRO A 78 13.94 13.14 3.80
C PRO A 78 15.04 13.15 2.73
N GLU A 79 16.17 13.79 3.01
CA GLU A 79 17.32 13.88 2.11
C GLU A 79 17.94 12.50 1.85
N ASN A 80 18.03 11.65 2.88
CA ASN A 80 18.53 10.29 2.73
C ASN A 80 17.59 9.44 1.86
N VAL A 81 16.28 9.54 2.11
CA VAL A 81 15.27 8.85 1.30
C VAL A 81 15.31 9.33 -0.15
N ALA A 82 15.39 10.64 -0.37
CA ALA A 82 15.49 11.23 -1.71
C ALA A 82 16.73 10.73 -2.46
N SER A 83 17.90 10.68 -1.80
CA SER A 83 19.13 10.13 -2.39
C SER A 83 18.95 8.68 -2.80
N ARG A 84 18.41 7.83 -1.92
CA ARG A 84 18.18 6.41 -2.22
C ARG A 84 17.17 6.22 -3.35
N LEU A 85 16.16 7.07 -3.45
CA LEU A 85 15.20 7.04 -4.56
C LEU A 85 15.88 7.37 -5.89
N VAL A 86 16.85 8.29 -5.91
CA VAL A 86 17.66 8.58 -7.10
C VAL A 86 18.48 7.34 -7.50
N ASP A 87 19.16 6.70 -6.55
CA ASP A 87 19.94 5.49 -6.80
C ASP A 87 19.06 4.35 -7.33
N TRP A 88 17.94 4.09 -6.65
CA TRP A 88 16.93 3.12 -7.08
C TRP A 88 16.43 3.42 -8.50
N TYR A 89 16.13 4.68 -8.82
CA TYR A 89 15.70 5.08 -10.15
C TYR A 89 16.75 4.84 -11.24
N GLN A 90 18.05 4.98 -10.93
CA GLN A 90 19.10 4.61 -11.89
C GLN A 90 19.11 3.11 -12.16
N LEU A 91 18.88 2.28 -11.13
CA LEU A 91 18.78 0.82 -11.30
C LEU A 91 17.59 0.44 -12.18
N GLN A 92 16.44 1.11 -12.01
CA GLN A 92 15.22 0.85 -12.80
C GLN A 92 15.42 1.02 -14.32
N LYS A 93 16.48 1.67 -14.79
CA LYS A 93 16.81 1.75 -16.22
C LYS A 93 17.25 0.41 -16.82
N LYS A 94 17.65 -0.56 -15.99
CA LYS A 94 18.02 -1.91 -16.43
C LYS A 94 16.78 -2.80 -16.46
N ARG A 95 16.59 -3.54 -17.56
CA ARG A 95 15.45 -4.46 -17.71
C ARG A 95 15.35 -5.45 -16.55
N SER A 96 16.47 -6.01 -16.09
CA SER A 96 16.52 -6.97 -14.98
C SER A 96 16.02 -6.38 -13.64
N GLU A 97 16.20 -5.08 -13.43
CA GLU A 97 15.84 -4.39 -12.20
C GLU A 97 14.48 -3.72 -12.26
N TRP A 98 13.96 -3.46 -13.47
CA TRP A 98 12.65 -2.82 -13.66
C TRP A 98 11.55 -3.58 -12.92
N ARG A 99 10.81 -2.87 -12.09
CA ARG A 99 9.69 -3.41 -11.30
C ARG A 99 8.36 -2.68 -11.50
N PHE A 100 8.16 -2.14 -12.71
CA PHE A 100 6.92 -1.47 -13.11
C PHE A 100 6.44 -0.35 -12.16
N PRO A 101 7.31 0.61 -11.80
CA PRO A 101 6.91 1.69 -10.92
C PRO A 101 5.91 2.65 -11.55
N GLY A 102 5.02 3.17 -10.70
CA GLY A 102 4.04 4.18 -11.08
C GLY A 102 4.67 5.49 -11.59
N ASN A 103 4.01 6.12 -12.57
CA ASN A 103 4.49 7.33 -13.24
C ASN A 103 4.84 8.48 -12.29
N THR A 104 4.06 8.70 -11.23
CA THR A 104 4.34 9.77 -10.26
C THR A 104 5.66 9.54 -9.54
N LEU A 105 5.96 8.30 -9.11
CA LEU A 105 7.22 7.98 -8.46
C LEU A 105 8.40 8.18 -9.41
N VAL A 106 8.28 7.69 -10.66
CA VAL A 106 9.30 7.87 -11.71
C VAL A 106 9.57 9.37 -11.98
N ASN A 107 8.52 10.17 -12.12
CA ASN A 107 8.64 11.60 -12.38
C ASN A 107 9.28 12.34 -11.21
N THR A 108 8.95 11.97 -9.96
CA THR A 108 9.60 12.51 -8.77
C THR A 108 11.09 12.15 -8.76
N CYS A 109 11.44 10.89 -8.99
CA CYS A 109 12.84 10.47 -9.01
C CYS A 109 13.64 11.20 -10.11
N ARG A 110 13.00 11.50 -11.25
CA ARG A 110 13.61 12.32 -12.30
C ARG A 110 13.91 13.75 -11.83
N LYS A 111 12.98 14.41 -11.12
CA LYS A 111 13.20 15.74 -10.51
C LYS A 111 14.33 15.69 -9.46
N LEU A 112 14.32 14.69 -8.59
CA LEU A 112 15.37 14.50 -7.59
C LEU A 112 16.74 14.32 -8.25
N ALA A 113 16.83 13.48 -9.29
CA ALA A 113 18.06 13.24 -10.03
C ALA A 113 18.58 14.48 -10.78
N SER A 114 17.71 15.44 -11.10
CA SER A 114 18.10 16.74 -11.67
C SER A 114 18.44 17.80 -10.62
N GLY A 115 18.51 17.43 -9.33
CA GLY A 115 18.87 18.34 -8.24
C GLY A 115 17.72 19.17 -7.66
N ILE A 116 16.47 18.87 -8.02
CA ILE A 116 15.31 19.53 -7.39
C ILE A 116 15.19 19.04 -5.93
N PRO A 117 15.06 19.96 -4.95
CA PRO A 117 14.85 19.59 -3.56
C PRO A 117 13.65 18.65 -3.35
N TRP A 118 13.76 17.77 -2.36
CA TRP A 118 12.78 16.71 -2.12
C TRP A 118 11.37 17.25 -1.83
N ASP A 119 11.27 18.43 -1.22
CA ASP A 119 10.01 19.09 -0.88
C ASP A 119 9.33 19.77 -2.08
N GLN A 120 10.00 19.82 -3.23
CA GLN A 120 9.50 20.38 -4.50
C GLN A 120 9.41 19.32 -5.61
N ALA A 121 9.81 18.08 -5.32
CA ALA A 121 9.86 16.98 -6.28
C ALA A 121 8.50 16.25 -6.48
N GLY A 122 7.53 16.53 -5.60
CA GLY A 122 6.20 15.92 -5.67
C GLY A 122 5.33 16.43 -6.82
N PHE A 123 4.24 15.70 -7.07
CA PHE A 123 3.20 16.03 -8.04
C PHE A 123 1.82 15.92 -7.40
N PHE A 124 0.87 16.73 -7.86
CA PHE A 124 -0.52 16.65 -7.40
C PHE A 124 -1.18 15.38 -7.94
N SER A 125 -1.09 14.32 -7.15
CA SER A 125 -1.54 12.96 -7.49
C SER A 125 -2.03 12.29 -6.21
N ALA A 126 -3.09 11.50 -6.33
CA ALA A 126 -3.73 10.78 -5.23
C ALA A 126 -3.59 9.25 -5.36
N GLY A 127 -2.46 8.77 -5.88
CA GLY A 127 -2.18 7.34 -6.06
C GLY A 127 -1.89 6.58 -4.76
N ILE A 128 -2.24 5.29 -4.73
CA ILE A 128 -2.06 4.41 -3.56
C ILE A 128 -0.60 4.15 -3.20
N ASN A 129 0.34 4.15 -4.16
CA ASN A 129 1.75 3.79 -3.91
C ASN A 129 2.43 4.70 -2.86
N ALA A 130 1.91 5.91 -2.62
CA ALA A 130 2.37 6.76 -1.52
C ALA A 130 1.83 6.35 -0.14
N VAL A 131 0.61 5.82 -0.07
CA VAL A 131 0.03 5.24 1.15
C VAL A 131 0.78 3.97 1.54
N CYS A 132 1.08 3.10 0.57
CA CYS A 132 1.84 1.86 0.73
C CYS A 132 3.15 2.02 1.54
N ARG A 133 3.85 3.14 1.28
CA ARG A 133 5.09 3.53 1.96
C ARG A 133 4.95 3.83 3.45
N THR A 134 3.72 3.90 3.96
CA THR A 134 3.44 4.17 5.37
C THR A 134 3.83 3.01 6.28
N LEU A 135 3.86 1.77 5.75
CA LEU A 135 4.07 0.58 6.58
C LEU A 135 5.38 0.65 7.41
N PRO A 136 6.58 0.91 6.84
CA PRO A 136 7.80 1.05 7.63
C PRO A 136 7.72 2.14 8.71
N TYR A 137 7.12 3.29 8.41
CA TYR A 137 6.98 4.39 9.37
C TYR A 137 6.00 4.05 10.50
N ALA A 138 4.88 3.42 10.16
CA ALA A 138 3.89 2.99 11.13
C ALA A 138 4.46 1.95 12.09
N LEU A 139 5.30 1.02 11.61
CA LEU A 139 6.03 0.08 12.45
C LEU A 139 7.08 0.80 13.33
N ALA A 140 7.92 1.65 12.74
CA ALA A 140 8.99 2.32 13.49
C ALA A 140 8.47 3.31 14.54
N TYR A 141 7.36 4.00 14.27
CA TYR A 141 6.83 5.09 15.08
C TYR A 141 5.47 4.82 15.71
N TYR A 142 5.07 3.55 15.87
CA TYR A 142 3.78 3.17 16.47
C TYR A 142 3.54 3.72 17.89
N ASN A 143 4.61 4.07 18.61
CA ASN A 143 4.58 4.71 19.94
C ASN A 143 4.95 6.20 19.92
N SER A 144 5.13 6.80 18.73
CA SER A 144 5.58 8.18 18.59
C SER A 144 4.74 8.92 17.54
N PRO A 145 3.52 9.36 17.90
CA PRO A 145 2.59 9.99 16.95
C PRO A 145 3.17 11.20 16.22
N THR A 146 4.00 12.01 16.90
CA THR A 146 4.65 13.18 16.31
C THR A 146 5.66 12.79 15.21
N LEU A 147 6.48 11.75 15.46
CA LEU A 147 7.43 11.25 14.47
C LEU A 147 6.72 10.58 13.30
N LEU A 148 5.67 9.80 13.58
CA LEU A 148 4.82 9.19 12.56
C LEU A 148 4.19 10.25 11.65
N LYS A 149 3.66 11.32 12.23
CA LYS A 149 3.10 12.45 11.48
C LYS A 149 4.13 13.10 10.56
N ASN A 150 5.30 13.42 11.12
CA ASN A 150 6.39 14.02 10.33
C ASN A 150 6.82 13.12 9.17
N ALA A 151 6.99 11.83 9.40
CA ALA A 151 7.38 10.87 8.38
C ALA A 151 6.31 10.71 7.28
N ILE A 152 5.04 10.55 7.65
CA ILE A 152 3.93 10.43 6.70
C ILE A 152 3.80 11.68 5.83
N ASP A 153 3.70 12.88 6.44
CA ASP A 153 3.49 14.12 5.71
C ASP A 153 4.60 14.37 4.68
N ASN A 154 5.86 14.21 5.10
CA ASN A 154 7.01 14.47 4.26
C ASN A 154 7.21 13.38 3.20
N SER A 155 7.02 12.10 3.55
CA SER A 155 7.12 10.99 2.58
C SER A 155 6.03 11.06 1.52
N CYS A 156 4.80 11.44 1.90
CA CYS A 156 3.73 11.69 0.94
C CYS A 156 4.12 12.87 0.05
N ARG A 157 4.35 14.05 0.63
CA ARG A 157 4.65 15.31 -0.09
C ARG A 157 5.82 15.18 -1.06
N MET A 158 6.84 14.38 -0.73
CA MET A 158 8.00 14.14 -1.60
C MET A 158 7.59 13.63 -2.98
N THR A 159 6.50 12.87 -3.10
CA THR A 159 6.04 12.29 -4.39
C THR A 159 4.63 12.69 -4.78
N HIS A 160 3.69 12.66 -3.85
CA HIS A 160 2.26 12.85 -4.04
C HIS A 160 1.78 13.97 -3.12
N THR A 161 1.43 15.11 -3.69
CA THR A 161 1.07 16.31 -2.94
C THR A 161 -0.44 16.47 -2.73
N ASP A 162 -1.28 15.56 -3.25
CA ASP A 162 -2.70 15.58 -2.90
C ASP A 162 -2.84 15.19 -1.41
N PRO A 163 -3.47 16.04 -0.59
CA PRO A 163 -3.57 15.80 0.85
C PRO A 163 -4.33 14.51 1.21
N LYS A 164 -5.16 13.99 0.30
CA LYS A 164 -5.87 12.71 0.48
C LYS A 164 -4.92 11.55 0.77
N VAL A 165 -3.74 11.56 0.16
CA VAL A 165 -2.73 10.52 0.36
C VAL A 165 -2.27 10.48 1.81
N ALA A 166 -1.98 11.65 2.41
CA ALA A 166 -1.59 11.72 3.81
C ALA A 166 -2.74 11.26 4.73
N TRP A 167 -3.98 11.65 4.43
CA TRP A 167 -5.15 11.25 5.23
C TRP A 167 -5.38 9.74 5.23
N VAL A 168 -5.30 9.12 4.06
CA VAL A 168 -5.41 7.66 3.91
C VAL A 168 -4.20 6.96 4.55
N SER A 169 -3.01 7.55 4.49
CA SER A 169 -1.83 7.05 5.21
C SER A 169 -2.03 7.05 6.72
N TYR A 170 -2.63 8.10 7.28
CA TYR A 170 -2.98 8.13 8.70
C TYR A 170 -4.01 7.07 9.08
N ALA A 171 -5.02 6.85 8.25
CA ALA A 171 -5.98 5.77 8.43
C ALA A 171 -5.26 4.42 8.46
N PHE A 172 -4.43 4.15 7.45
CA PHE A 172 -3.68 2.90 7.35
C PHE A 172 -2.75 2.69 8.55
N ALA A 173 -1.99 3.71 8.94
CA ALA A 173 -1.12 3.65 10.11
C ALA A 173 -1.90 3.38 11.41
N SER A 174 -3.13 3.87 11.53
CA SER A 174 -3.96 3.62 12.71
C SER A 174 -4.47 2.17 12.79
N VAL A 175 -4.78 1.55 11.64
CA VAL A 175 -5.11 0.12 11.58
C VAL A 175 -3.90 -0.72 11.98
N ILE A 176 -2.71 -0.32 11.53
CA ILE A 176 -1.45 -0.94 11.93
C ILE A 176 -1.23 -0.83 13.44
N GLU A 177 -1.35 0.39 13.97
CA GLU A 177 -1.21 0.67 15.40
C GLU A 177 -2.16 -0.20 16.25
N MET A 178 -3.41 -0.36 15.82
CA MET A 178 -4.38 -1.23 16.48
C MET A 178 -3.93 -2.70 16.50
N GLY A 179 -3.36 -3.20 15.40
CA GLY A 179 -2.86 -4.58 15.29
C GLY A 179 -1.61 -4.83 16.12
N LEU A 180 -0.74 -3.83 16.25
CA LEU A 180 0.44 -3.92 17.12
C LEU A 180 0.06 -3.92 18.60
N ARG A 181 -0.93 -3.12 18.99
CA ARG A 181 -1.42 -3.01 20.36
C ARG A 181 -2.35 -4.19 20.73
N LYS A 182 -2.58 -4.41 22.02
CA LYS A 182 -3.60 -5.37 22.52
C LYS A 182 -4.99 -4.72 22.51
N SER A 183 -5.33 -4.02 21.44
CA SER A 183 -6.60 -3.31 21.30
C SER A 183 -7.71 -4.26 20.86
N GLU A 184 -8.97 -3.86 21.06
CA GLU A 184 -10.09 -4.51 20.37
C GLU A 184 -9.84 -4.43 18.86
N PHE A 185 -10.00 -5.57 18.18
CA PHE A 185 -9.71 -5.71 16.76
C PHE A 185 -10.92 -6.30 16.02
N SER A 186 -12.08 -5.69 16.23
CA SER A 186 -13.35 -5.98 15.58
C SER A 186 -13.56 -5.10 14.34
N VAL A 187 -14.41 -5.54 13.40
CA VAL A 187 -14.83 -4.75 12.23
C VAL A 187 -15.26 -3.34 12.64
N LYS A 188 -16.14 -3.26 13.66
CA LYS A 188 -16.65 -1.99 14.18
C LYS A 188 -15.52 -1.11 14.73
N SER A 189 -14.62 -1.66 15.55
CA SER A 189 -13.52 -0.89 16.15
C SER A 189 -12.57 -0.33 15.09
N ILE A 190 -12.24 -1.12 14.06
CA ILE A 190 -11.32 -0.72 12.98
C ILE A 190 -11.94 0.38 12.13
N LEU A 191 -13.20 0.20 11.68
CA LEU A 191 -13.90 1.20 10.87
C LEU A 191 -14.10 2.51 11.64
N ASN A 192 -14.43 2.43 12.93
CA ASN A 192 -14.52 3.61 13.78
C ASN A 192 -13.17 4.34 13.88
N LYS A 193 -12.06 3.60 14.02
CA LYS A 193 -10.73 4.21 14.10
C LYS A 193 -10.33 4.90 12.79
N VAL A 194 -10.58 4.24 11.66
CA VAL A 194 -10.35 4.82 10.33
C VAL A 194 -11.16 6.11 10.18
N CYS A 195 -12.46 6.07 10.47
CA CYS A 195 -13.32 7.25 10.44
C CYS A 195 -12.82 8.36 11.36
N GLU A 196 -12.46 8.07 12.61
CA GLU A 196 -11.92 9.06 13.57
C GLU A 196 -10.69 9.79 13.02
N LYS A 197 -9.77 9.04 12.40
CA LYS A 197 -8.52 9.61 11.84
C LYS A 197 -8.75 10.42 10.57
N THR A 198 -9.79 10.14 9.81
CA THR A 198 -10.06 10.84 8.53
C THR A 198 -11.19 11.85 8.59
N GLN A 199 -12.01 11.85 9.65
CA GLN A 199 -13.12 12.76 9.85
C GLN A 199 -12.75 14.24 9.72
N PRO A 200 -11.57 14.71 10.17
CA PRO A 200 -11.17 16.11 9.99
C PRO A 200 -10.92 16.50 8.53
N PHE A 201 -10.90 15.53 7.61
CA PHE A 201 -10.25 15.68 6.33
C PHE A 201 -11.07 15.24 5.12
N THR A 202 -11.91 14.21 5.22
CA THR A 202 -12.69 13.72 4.06
C THR A 202 -13.99 12.99 4.44
N SER A 203 -15.09 13.37 3.77
CA SER A 203 -16.38 12.66 3.86
C SER A 203 -16.45 11.43 2.96
N GLU A 204 -15.56 11.33 1.96
CA GLU A 204 -15.56 10.23 1.00
C GLU A 204 -15.13 8.91 1.65
N LEU A 205 -14.03 8.92 2.43
CA LEU A 205 -13.60 7.70 3.12
C LEU A 205 -14.59 7.24 4.18
N ILE A 206 -15.32 8.18 4.81
CA ILE A 206 -16.41 7.86 5.75
C ILE A 206 -17.53 7.10 5.01
N LYS A 207 -17.93 7.56 3.82
CA LYS A 207 -18.92 6.86 2.99
C LYS A 207 -18.43 5.46 2.60
N LYS A 208 -17.16 5.32 2.21
CA LYS A 208 -16.56 4.01 1.90
C LYS A 208 -16.54 3.08 3.12
N CYS A 209 -16.25 3.58 4.32
CA CYS A 209 -16.36 2.81 5.57
C CYS A 209 -17.80 2.37 5.87
N GLN A 210 -18.79 3.21 5.56
CA GLN A 210 -20.21 2.86 5.68
C GLN A 210 -20.59 1.73 4.70
N ILE A 211 -20.15 1.82 3.44
CA ILE A 211 -20.34 0.76 2.44
C ILE A 211 -19.74 -0.56 2.93
N ILE A 212 -18.51 -0.55 3.47
CA ILE A 212 -17.88 -1.75 4.04
C ILE A 212 -18.76 -2.32 5.16
N ARG A 213 -19.17 -1.48 6.11
CA ARG A 213 -19.98 -1.90 7.28
C ARG A 213 -21.30 -2.55 6.87
N GLU A 214 -22.01 -1.97 5.92
CA GLU A 214 -23.30 -2.47 5.42
C GLU A 214 -23.13 -3.70 4.52
N GLY A 215 -21.99 -3.81 3.84
CA GLY A 215 -21.67 -4.89 2.90
C GLY A 215 -20.97 -6.11 3.49
N MET A 216 -20.71 -6.16 4.81
CA MET A 216 -19.96 -7.28 5.42
C MET A 216 -20.62 -8.64 5.21
N ASP A 217 -21.95 -8.70 5.22
CA ASP A 217 -22.75 -9.92 5.00
C ASP A 217 -23.21 -10.08 3.54
N GLY A 218 -22.88 -9.11 2.68
CA GLY A 218 -23.29 -9.08 1.27
C GLY A 218 -22.32 -9.77 0.32
N GLU A 219 -22.72 -9.77 -0.95
CA GLU A 219 -21.93 -10.29 -2.08
C GLU A 219 -20.71 -9.39 -2.34
N PRO A 220 -19.47 -9.92 -2.29
CA PRO A 220 -18.25 -9.12 -2.44
C PRO A 220 -18.20 -8.26 -3.70
N ARG A 221 -18.69 -8.77 -4.83
CA ARG A 221 -18.68 -8.04 -6.11
C ARG A 221 -19.41 -6.70 -6.03
N SER A 222 -20.58 -6.70 -5.38
CA SER A 222 -21.40 -5.50 -5.20
C SER A 222 -20.71 -4.49 -4.31
N VAL A 223 -20.05 -4.96 -3.24
CA VAL A 223 -19.30 -4.09 -2.33
C VAL A 223 -18.10 -3.48 -3.05
N ILE A 224 -17.29 -4.28 -3.74
CA ILE A 224 -16.13 -3.77 -4.49
C ILE A 224 -16.55 -2.79 -5.58
N SER A 225 -17.65 -3.06 -6.29
CA SER A 225 -18.19 -2.12 -7.29
C SER A 225 -18.59 -0.78 -6.68
N ALA A 226 -19.12 -0.76 -5.45
CA ALA A 226 -19.48 0.47 -4.75
C ALA A 226 -18.26 1.19 -4.15
N LEU A 227 -17.21 0.45 -3.78
CA LEU A 227 -15.96 1.01 -3.25
C LEU A 227 -15.04 1.55 -4.35
N GLY A 228 -15.11 1.00 -5.56
CA GLY A 228 -14.09 1.22 -6.59
C GLY A 228 -12.87 0.32 -6.38
N ASN A 229 -12.13 0.08 -7.47
CA ASN A 229 -10.96 -0.80 -7.49
C ASN A 229 -9.80 -0.23 -8.31
N SER A 230 -9.73 1.10 -8.43
CA SER A 230 -8.68 1.81 -9.16
C SER A 230 -7.43 2.06 -8.30
N GLY A 231 -6.35 2.57 -8.91
CA GLY A 231 -5.14 3.03 -8.21
C GLY A 231 -5.31 4.30 -7.37
N TYR A 232 -6.51 4.89 -7.36
CA TYR A 232 -6.83 6.02 -6.48
C TYR A 232 -6.79 5.58 -5.01
N CYS A 233 -6.09 6.33 -4.17
CA CYS A 233 -5.79 5.94 -2.79
C CYS A 233 -7.02 5.60 -1.95
N MET A 234 -8.17 6.25 -2.14
CA MET A 234 -9.38 5.94 -1.36
C MET A 234 -10.07 4.67 -1.83
N ASP A 235 -10.14 4.44 -3.14
CA ASP A 235 -10.68 3.19 -3.73
C ASP A 235 -9.83 2.02 -3.26
N ALA A 236 -8.51 2.13 -3.52
CA ALA A 236 -7.55 1.10 -3.19
C ALA A 236 -7.53 0.81 -1.67
N PHE A 237 -7.37 1.82 -0.82
CA PHE A 237 -7.35 1.56 0.62
C PHE A 237 -8.66 0.93 1.14
N SER A 238 -9.81 1.34 0.61
CA SER A 238 -11.11 0.83 1.08
C SER A 238 -11.37 -0.61 0.63
N CYS A 239 -11.02 -0.96 -0.60
CA CYS A 239 -11.12 -2.35 -1.06
C CYS A 239 -10.10 -3.26 -0.32
N ALA A 240 -8.91 -2.75 0.03
CA ALA A 240 -7.98 -3.43 0.94
C ALA A 240 -8.60 -3.73 2.30
N LEU A 241 -9.19 -2.69 2.88
CA LEU A 241 -9.79 -2.73 4.20
C LEU A 241 -10.98 -3.70 4.22
N TYR A 242 -11.80 -3.71 3.16
CA TYR A 242 -12.87 -4.69 3.00
C TYR A 242 -12.35 -6.13 3.06
N TRP A 243 -11.37 -6.48 2.23
CA TRP A 243 -10.84 -7.85 2.19
C TRP A 243 -10.13 -8.23 3.48
N PHE A 244 -9.41 -7.30 4.10
CA PHE A 244 -8.82 -7.48 5.42
C PHE A 244 -9.86 -7.85 6.48
N LEU A 245 -11.00 -7.16 6.47
CA LEU A 245 -12.09 -7.39 7.41
C LEU A 245 -12.88 -8.66 7.08
N LYS A 246 -13.13 -8.95 5.80
CA LYS A 246 -13.90 -10.11 5.32
C LYS A 246 -13.14 -11.43 5.52
N ALA A 247 -11.83 -11.44 5.29
CA ALA A 247 -10.99 -12.63 5.44
C ALA A 247 -10.78 -13.05 6.90
N GLY A 248 -10.93 -12.12 7.85
CA GLY A 248 -10.79 -12.40 9.26
C GLY A 248 -9.39 -12.90 9.62
N ASP A 249 -9.29 -14.14 10.09
CA ASP A 249 -8.04 -14.80 10.47
C ASP A 249 -7.54 -15.78 9.38
N ASN A 250 -7.97 -15.62 8.12
CA ASN A 250 -7.49 -16.42 6.98
C ASN A 250 -6.59 -15.61 6.02
N PHE A 251 -5.28 -15.81 6.13
CA PHE A 251 -4.26 -15.02 5.41
C PHE A 251 -4.31 -15.27 3.91
N ASP A 252 -4.43 -16.54 3.54
CA ASP A 252 -4.46 -16.95 2.14
C ASP A 252 -5.69 -16.36 1.45
N ALA A 253 -6.86 -16.40 2.13
CA ALA A 253 -8.07 -15.76 1.62
C ALA A 253 -7.89 -14.24 1.46
N LEU A 254 -7.24 -13.57 2.42
CA LEU A 254 -6.94 -12.15 2.31
C LEU A 254 -6.10 -11.83 1.07
N VAL A 255 -4.93 -12.47 0.93
CA VAL A 255 -3.99 -12.13 -0.15
C VAL A 255 -4.53 -12.51 -1.52
N VAL A 256 -5.20 -13.66 -1.63
CA VAL A 256 -5.82 -14.10 -2.88
C VAL A 256 -6.98 -13.19 -3.27
N CYS A 257 -7.88 -12.86 -2.35
CA CYS A 257 -9.00 -11.98 -2.69
C CYS A 257 -8.53 -10.55 -3.00
N ALA A 258 -7.58 -10.00 -2.24
CA ALA A 258 -7.02 -8.69 -2.55
C ALA A 258 -6.36 -8.67 -3.94
N ALA A 259 -5.50 -9.64 -4.26
CA ALA A 259 -4.78 -9.71 -5.54
C ALA A 259 -5.71 -9.82 -6.77
N ASN A 260 -6.90 -10.41 -6.63
CA ASN A 260 -7.81 -10.62 -7.75
C ASN A 260 -8.81 -9.48 -7.99
N TRP A 261 -9.02 -8.61 -7.00
CA TRP A 261 -10.09 -7.60 -7.04
C TRP A 261 -9.57 -6.17 -7.05
N ALA A 262 -8.29 -6.01 -6.80
CA ALA A 262 -7.65 -4.73 -6.71
C ALA A 262 -6.57 -4.59 -7.76
N THR A 263 -6.71 -3.59 -8.63
CA THR A 263 -5.66 -3.28 -9.59
C THR A 263 -4.35 -2.90 -8.90
N GLN A 264 -4.39 -2.32 -7.68
CA GLN A 264 -3.20 -1.80 -6.98
C GLN A 264 -3.21 -1.96 -5.45
N ILE A 265 -3.95 -2.94 -4.89
CA ILE A 265 -4.02 -3.11 -3.43
C ILE A 265 -3.18 -4.30 -2.97
N ARG A 266 -2.14 -3.99 -2.19
CA ARG A 266 -1.21 -4.98 -1.60
C ARG A 266 -1.08 -4.84 -0.09
N VAL A 267 -2.04 -4.16 0.53
CA VAL A 267 -1.82 -3.52 1.83
C VAL A 267 -2.86 -3.99 2.84
N LEU A 268 -2.48 -4.87 3.77
CA LEU A 268 -2.96 -5.00 5.17
C LEU A 268 -2.67 -6.42 5.73
N CYS A 269 -1.41 -6.74 6.03
CA CYS A 269 -1.05 -8.08 6.54
C CYS A 269 -0.67 -8.09 8.03
N GLN A 270 -1.54 -7.59 8.92
CA GLN A 270 -1.19 -7.41 10.34
C GLN A 270 -1.92 -8.29 11.35
N LYS A 271 -2.91 -9.09 10.95
CA LYS A 271 -3.71 -9.86 11.93
C LYS A 271 -3.13 -11.24 12.27
N TYR A 272 -2.20 -11.73 11.46
CA TYR A 272 -1.71 -13.11 11.58
C TYR A 272 -0.67 -13.19 12.68
N PHE A 273 -0.76 -14.24 13.49
CA PHE A 273 0.02 -14.53 14.69
C PHE A 273 -0.55 -13.87 15.98
N LYS A 274 -1.71 -14.40 16.39
CA LYS A 274 -2.03 -14.58 17.81
C LYS A 274 -1.17 -15.69 18.39
#